data_AF-A0A093X7M4-F1
#
_entry.id   AF-A0A093X7M4-F1
#
_cell.length_a   1.000
_cell.length_b   1.000
_cell.length_c   1.000
_cell.angle_alpha   90.00
_cell.angle_beta   90.00
_cell.angle_gamma   90.00
#
_symmetry.space_group_name_H-M   'P 1'
#
loop_
_entity.id
_entity.type
_entity.pdbx_description
1 polymer ?
#
loop_
_entity_poly.entity_id
_entity_poly.type
_entity_poly.pdbx_seq_one_letter_code
_entity_poly.pdbx_strand_id
1 'polypeptide(L)'
;MMNPSLLIRDGSPWDLYEKVFTCDLAGDTAIVVSRRAPSEILTLRSYTGDTGVKMLLCFSHLQHENVLPAREYYCQEGSMYALCEDLPITLEDVVTCDAFPSEAQLAAILGQVLDGVLYLMAKGLEHRSLDCSSILMGLDGTVKIARLEDTHVRGNSQRQTLEAR
;
A
#
# COMPACT_ATOMS: atom_id res chain seq x y z
N MET A 1 14.05 -13.56 -1.13
CA MET A 1 13.32 -14.39 -0.15
C MET A 1 11.87 -13.95 -0.17
N MET A 2 10.92 -14.88 -0.26
CA MET A 2 9.49 -14.59 -0.17
C MET A 2 9.15 -14.08 1.24
N ASN A 3 8.20 -13.16 1.34
CA ASN A 3 7.64 -12.66 2.58
C ASN A 3 6.81 -13.78 3.23
N PRO A 4 7.26 -14.36 4.36
CA PRO A 4 6.55 -15.47 5.00
C PRO A 4 5.22 -15.05 5.63
N SER A 5 4.90 -13.75 5.68
CA SER A 5 3.67 -13.25 6.32
C SER A 5 2.46 -13.15 5.39
N LEU A 6 2.64 -13.27 4.06
CA LEU A 6 1.53 -13.18 3.11
C LEU A 6 0.82 -14.53 2.97
N LEU A 7 -0.48 -14.57 3.23
CA LEU A 7 -1.31 -15.77 3.02
C LEU A 7 -1.98 -15.72 1.65
N ILE A 8 -1.64 -16.65 0.77
CA ILE A 8 -2.34 -16.82 -0.52
C ILE A 8 -3.55 -17.74 -0.29
N ARG A 9 -4.73 -17.32 -0.73
CA ARG A 9 -5.98 -18.05 -0.55
C ARG A 9 -6.69 -18.28 -1.87
N ASP A 10 -7.20 -19.49 -2.03
CA ASP A 10 -8.16 -19.83 -3.07
C ASP A 10 -9.57 -19.43 -2.65
N GLY A 11 -10.38 -18.96 -3.59
CA GLY A 11 -11.79 -18.59 -3.37
C GLY A 11 -12.02 -17.09 -3.21
N SER A 12 -13.27 -16.73 -2.92
CA SER A 12 -13.69 -15.33 -2.82
C SER A 12 -13.44 -14.76 -1.43
N PRO A 13 -12.84 -13.57 -1.28
CA PRO A 13 -12.77 -12.91 0.03
C PRO A 13 -14.18 -12.61 0.58
N TRP A 14 -15.17 -12.46 -0.28
CA TRP A 14 -16.56 -12.13 0.09
C TRP A 14 -17.29 -13.23 0.87
N ASP A 15 -16.77 -14.46 0.83
CA ASP A 15 -17.24 -15.59 1.63
C ASP A 15 -16.87 -15.43 3.11
N LEU A 16 -15.79 -14.69 3.40
CA LEU A 16 -15.22 -14.50 4.74
C LEU A 16 -15.44 -13.09 5.28
N TYR A 17 -15.53 -12.11 4.39
CA TYR A 17 -15.62 -10.70 4.72
C TYR A 17 -16.91 -10.08 4.20
N GLU A 18 -17.51 -9.23 5.02
CA GLU A 18 -18.65 -8.41 4.66
C GLU A 18 -18.20 -7.00 4.31
N LYS A 19 -18.65 -6.50 3.17
CA LYS A 19 -18.39 -5.12 2.75
C LYS A 19 -19.29 -4.17 3.51
N VAL A 20 -18.69 -3.22 4.22
CA VAL A 20 -19.41 -2.16 4.91
C VAL A 20 -19.69 -1.01 3.93
N PHE A 21 -18.64 -0.48 3.29
CA PHE A 21 -18.74 0.56 2.26
C PHE A 21 -17.49 0.58 1.37
N THR A 22 -17.49 1.46 0.37
CA THR A 22 -16.35 1.73 -0.51
C THR A 22 -15.96 3.20 -0.43
N CYS A 23 -14.67 3.49 -0.51
CA CYS A 23 -14.12 4.83 -0.53
C CYS A 23 -12.83 4.87 -1.37
N ASP A 24 -12.40 6.07 -1.71
CA ASP A 24 -11.04 6.30 -2.20
C ASP A 24 -10.11 6.46 -0.99
N LEU A 25 -9.21 5.50 -0.80
CA LEU A 25 -8.15 5.54 0.20
C LEU A 25 -6.87 5.12 -0.50
N ALA A 26 -6.23 6.06 -1.18
CA ALA A 26 -5.12 5.77 -2.09
C ALA A 26 -5.53 4.74 -3.16
N GLY A 27 -6.67 4.99 -3.82
CA GLY A 27 -7.33 4.10 -4.77
C GLY A 27 -8.60 3.44 -4.23
N ASP A 28 -9.41 2.90 -5.15
CA ASP A 28 -10.68 2.24 -4.87
C ASP A 28 -10.52 1.12 -3.83
N THR A 29 -11.09 1.33 -2.65
CA THR A 29 -10.93 0.46 -1.49
C THR A 29 -12.28 0.09 -0.90
N ALA A 30 -12.47 -1.18 -0.56
CA ALA A 30 -13.61 -1.64 0.21
C ALA A 30 -13.24 -1.73 1.69
N ILE A 31 -14.02 -1.09 2.56
CA ILE A 31 -13.94 -1.28 4.01
C ILE A 31 -14.75 -2.50 4.38
N VAL A 32 -14.13 -3.44 5.09
CA VAL A 32 -14.70 -4.75 5.37
C VAL A 32 -14.52 -5.19 6.81
N VAL A 33 -15.40 -6.08 7.26
CA VAL A 33 -15.31 -6.76 8.57
C VAL A 33 -15.41 -8.25 8.38
N SER A 34 -14.77 -9.03 9.26
CA SER A 34 -14.92 -10.49 9.21
C SER A 34 -16.34 -10.91 9.58
N ARG A 35 -16.94 -11.78 8.76
CA ARG A 35 -18.28 -12.37 9.02
C ARG A 35 -18.31 -13.27 10.25
N ARG A 36 -17.17 -13.88 10.61
CA ARG A 36 -17.07 -14.82 11.73
C ARG A 36 -16.81 -14.11 13.06
N ALA A 37 -16.04 -13.02 13.04
CA ALA A 37 -15.68 -12.25 14.22
C ALA A 37 -15.42 -10.78 13.81
N PRO A 38 -16.44 -9.89 13.84
CA PRO A 38 -16.32 -8.51 13.36
C PRO A 38 -15.59 -7.60 14.36
N SER A 39 -14.44 -8.03 14.87
CA SER A 39 -13.66 -7.32 15.88
C SER A 39 -12.63 -6.33 15.29
N GLU A 40 -12.34 -6.45 14.00
CA GLU A 40 -11.34 -5.63 13.30
C GLU A 40 -11.93 -5.12 11.99
N ILE A 41 -11.71 -3.82 11.72
CA ILE A 41 -11.97 -3.20 10.42
C ILE A 41 -10.73 -3.43 9.56
N LEU A 42 -10.94 -3.88 8.33
CA LEU A 42 -9.91 -4.19 7.36
C LEU A 42 -10.24 -3.53 6.02
N THR A 43 -9.24 -3.51 5.13
CA THR A 43 -9.40 -2.99 3.78
C THR A 43 -9.21 -4.10 2.76
N LEU A 44 -10.06 -4.12 1.73
CA LEU A 44 -9.89 -4.96 0.55
C LEU A 44 -9.67 -4.09 -0.68
N ARG A 45 -8.55 -4.34 -1.36
CA ARG A 45 -8.19 -3.70 -2.63
C ARG A 45 -8.30 -4.72 -3.75
N SER A 46 -8.95 -4.35 -4.84
CA SER A 46 -9.14 -5.22 -6.00
C SER A 46 -8.16 -4.89 -7.12
N TYR A 47 -7.64 -5.92 -7.77
CA TYR A 47 -6.77 -5.82 -8.93
C TYR A 47 -7.25 -6.76 -10.03
N THR A 48 -6.99 -6.38 -11.28
CA THR A 48 -7.37 -7.16 -12.47
C THR A 48 -6.17 -7.36 -13.38
N GLY A 49 -6.22 -8.44 -14.18
CA GLY A 49 -5.22 -8.73 -15.21
C GLY A 49 -3.77 -8.72 -14.70
N ASP A 50 -2.87 -8.16 -15.52
CA ASP A 50 -1.43 -8.13 -15.23
C ASP A 50 -1.09 -7.35 -13.95
N THR A 51 -1.90 -6.35 -13.59
CA THR A 51 -1.73 -5.59 -12.34
C THR A 51 -1.87 -6.50 -11.12
N GLY A 52 -2.83 -7.42 -11.12
CA GLY A 52 -2.98 -8.35 -10.00
C GLY A 52 -1.78 -9.29 -9.85
N VAL A 53 -1.25 -9.82 -10.95
CA VAL A 53 -0.03 -10.65 -10.91
C VAL A 53 1.17 -9.86 -10.39
N LYS A 54 1.32 -8.61 -10.84
CA LYS A 54 2.34 -7.68 -10.32
C LYS A 54 2.18 -7.47 -8.82
N MET A 55 0.96 -7.21 -8.35
CA MET A 55 0.70 -6.93 -6.94
C MET A 55 0.94 -8.15 -6.05
N LEU A 56 0.60 -9.36 -6.51
CA LEU A 56 0.97 -10.59 -5.82
C LEU A 56 2.49 -10.66 -5.62
N LEU A 57 3.27 -10.36 -6.67
CA LEU A 57 4.74 -10.32 -6.56
C LEU A 57 5.22 -9.22 -5.61
N CYS A 58 4.63 -8.03 -5.66
CA CYS A 58 4.96 -6.93 -4.74
C CYS A 58 4.74 -7.35 -3.29
N PHE A 59 3.54 -7.79 -2.92
CA PHE A 59 3.25 -8.21 -1.54
C PHE A 59 4.06 -9.43 -1.09
N SER A 60 4.45 -10.30 -2.03
CA SER A 60 5.31 -11.45 -1.75
C SER A 60 6.78 -11.09 -1.50
N HIS A 61 7.25 -9.90 -1.88
CA HIS A 61 8.68 -9.54 -1.78
C HIS A 61 8.96 -8.24 -1.04
N LEU A 62 7.94 -7.41 -0.84
CA LEU A 62 8.04 -6.15 -0.13
C LEU A 62 7.58 -6.33 1.32
N GLN A 63 8.47 -6.01 2.25
CA GLN A 63 8.22 -6.03 3.68
C GLN A 63 9.01 -4.87 4.31
N HIS A 64 8.29 -3.82 4.69
CA HIS A 64 8.83 -2.64 5.34
C HIS A 64 7.73 -1.96 6.14
N GLU A 65 8.06 -1.31 7.25
CA GLU A 65 7.05 -0.68 8.10
C GLU A 65 6.31 0.47 7.40
N ASN A 66 7.00 1.22 6.53
CA ASN A 66 6.43 2.32 5.75
C ASN A 66 6.02 1.96 4.30
N VAL A 67 5.81 0.68 4.00
CA VAL A 67 5.24 0.22 2.72
C VAL A 67 4.04 -0.66 3.03
N LEU A 68 2.88 -0.37 2.44
CA LEU A 68 1.63 -1.06 2.75
C LEU A 68 1.76 -2.56 2.48
N PRO A 69 1.65 -3.43 3.51
CA PRO A 69 1.65 -4.87 3.31
C PRO A 69 0.23 -5.37 3.01
N ALA A 70 0.14 -6.58 2.45
CA ALA A 70 -1.08 -7.38 2.47
C ALA A 70 -0.93 -8.51 3.48
N ARG A 71 -1.98 -8.78 4.24
CA ARG A 71 -2.09 -9.94 5.13
C ARG A 71 -2.47 -11.18 4.34
N GLU A 72 -3.45 -11.02 3.47
CA GLU A 72 -3.98 -12.11 2.64
C GLU A 72 -4.14 -11.65 1.19
N TYR A 73 -3.95 -12.58 0.25
CA TYR A 73 -4.14 -12.35 -1.17
C TYR A 73 -5.02 -13.44 -1.77
N TYR A 74 -6.11 -13.03 -2.41
CA TYR A 74 -7.11 -13.92 -2.99
C TYR A 74 -7.04 -13.89 -4.51
N CYS A 75 -7.20 -15.05 -5.13
CA CYS A 75 -7.27 -15.20 -6.59
C CYS A 75 -8.55 -15.96 -6.96
N GLN A 76 -9.47 -15.31 -7.69
CA GLN A 76 -10.71 -15.94 -8.16
C GLN A 76 -11.05 -15.47 -9.59
N GLU A 77 -11.07 -16.38 -10.54
CA GLU A 77 -11.59 -16.15 -11.92
C GLU A 77 -11.06 -14.86 -12.59
N GLY A 78 -9.78 -14.53 -12.37
CA GLY A 78 -9.14 -13.32 -12.92
C GLY A 78 -9.32 -12.04 -12.10
N SER A 79 -10.13 -12.09 -11.04
CA SER A 79 -10.21 -11.05 -10.00
C SER A 79 -9.26 -11.39 -8.85
N MET A 80 -8.47 -10.41 -8.44
CA MET A 80 -7.49 -10.56 -7.36
C MET A 80 -7.74 -9.53 -6.28
N TYR A 81 -7.57 -9.92 -5.02
CA TYR A 81 -7.84 -9.05 -3.89
C TYR A 81 -6.74 -9.12 -2.85
N ALA A 82 -6.29 -7.96 -2.37
CA ALA A 82 -5.39 -7.85 -1.24
C ALA A 82 -6.16 -7.38 -0.01
N LEU A 83 -6.09 -8.17 1.06
CA LEU A 83 -6.60 -7.80 2.38
C LEU A 83 -5.49 -7.11 3.16
N CYS A 84 -5.70 -5.85 3.51
CA CYS A 84 -4.75 -5.03 4.25
C CYS A 84 -5.35 -4.56 5.59
N GLU A 85 -4.49 -4.02 6.44
CA GLU A 85 -4.95 -3.31 7.64
C GLU A 85 -5.71 -2.03 7.27
N ASP A 86 -6.45 -1.49 8.24
CA ASP A 86 -7.14 -0.21 8.10
C ASP A 86 -6.21 0.96 8.43
N LEU A 87 -5.91 1.77 7.42
CA LEU A 87 -5.27 3.08 7.57
C LEU A 87 -6.27 4.11 7.03
N PRO A 88 -7.01 4.78 7.93
CA PRO A 88 -8.31 5.35 7.59
C PRO A 88 -8.23 6.66 6.80
N ILE A 89 -7.04 7.24 6.61
CA ILE A 89 -6.86 8.50 5.89
C ILE A 89 -5.61 8.47 5.01
N THR A 90 -5.59 9.34 4.01
CA THR A 90 -4.42 9.68 3.20
C THR A 90 -3.72 10.94 3.73
N LEU A 91 -2.50 11.23 3.26
CA LEU A 91 -1.91 12.55 3.52
C LEU A 91 -2.63 13.68 2.79
N GLU A 92 -3.37 13.38 1.72
CA GLU A 92 -4.22 14.38 1.05
C GLU A 92 -5.30 14.87 2.02
N ASP A 93 -5.94 13.96 2.76
CA ASP A 93 -6.91 14.30 3.79
C ASP A 93 -6.31 15.18 4.90
N VAL A 94 -5.05 14.92 5.29
CA VAL A 94 -4.31 15.74 6.26
C VAL A 94 -4.08 17.15 5.72
N VAL A 95 -3.67 17.28 4.45
CA VAL A 95 -3.39 18.59 3.82
C VAL A 95 -4.66 19.40 3.60
N THR A 96 -5.81 18.75 3.38
CA THR A 96 -7.11 19.43 3.25
C THR A 96 -7.72 19.86 4.58
N CYS A 97 -7.16 19.41 5.71
CA CYS A 97 -7.60 19.81 7.04
C CYS A 97 -7.03 21.17 7.45
N ASP A 98 -7.84 22.02 8.07
CA ASP A 98 -7.39 23.31 8.62
C ASP A 98 -6.37 23.14 9.76
N ALA A 99 -6.35 21.96 10.40
CA ALA A 99 -5.41 21.61 11.45
C ALA A 99 -4.11 21.07 10.85
N PHE A 100 -3.27 21.97 10.35
CA PHE A 100 -1.97 21.62 9.78
C PHE A 100 -1.03 20.94 10.80
N PRO A 101 -0.24 19.95 10.38
CA PRO A 101 0.81 19.38 11.20
C PRO A 101 1.82 20.46 11.63
N SER A 102 2.29 20.36 12.88
CA SER A 102 3.47 21.12 13.34
C SER A 102 4.72 20.69 12.58
N GLU A 103 5.78 21.49 12.61
CA GLU A 103 7.08 21.15 12.00
C GLU A 103 7.62 19.79 12.46
N ALA A 104 7.46 19.47 13.75
CA ALA A 104 7.90 18.20 14.31
C ALA A 104 7.08 17.02 13.77
N GLN A 105 5.75 17.18 13.65
CA GLN A 105 4.88 16.16 13.06
C GLN A 105 5.17 15.99 11.57
N LEU A 106 5.37 17.09 10.83
CA LEU A 106 5.73 17.06 9.43
C LEU A 106 7.07 16.35 9.22
N ALA A 107 8.08 16.64 10.04
CA ALA A 107 9.37 15.95 9.99
C ALA A 107 9.23 14.44 10.26
N ALA A 108 8.37 14.03 11.21
CA ALA A 108 8.11 12.63 11.50
C ALA A 108 7.40 11.91 10.33
N ILE A 109 6.43 12.57 9.68
CA ILE A 109 5.76 12.06 8.48
C ILE A 109 6.77 11.90 7.34
N LEU A 110 7.56 12.94 7.06
CA LEU A 110 8.56 12.92 6.01
C LEU A 110 9.63 11.85 6.24
N GLY A 111 10.07 11.65 7.49
CA GLY A 111 11.02 10.59 7.85
C GLY A 111 10.50 9.22 7.43
N GLN A 112 9.28 8.88 7.85
CA GLN A 112 8.64 7.60 7.50
C GLN A 112 8.45 7.41 5.98
N VAL A 113 8.03 8.47 5.27
CA VAL A 113 7.91 8.42 3.79
C VAL A 113 9.26 8.16 3.14
N LEU A 114 10.31 8.88 3.58
CA LEU A 114 11.66 8.70 3.04
C LEU A 114 12.22 7.30 3.33
N ASP A 115 11.97 6.75 4.51
CA ASP A 115 12.39 5.39 4.85
C ASP A 115 11.73 4.36 3.91
N GLY A 116 10.43 4.50 3.65
CA GLY A 116 9.71 3.69 2.66
C GLY A 116 10.26 3.83 1.24
N VAL A 117 10.56 5.06 0.80
CA VAL A 117 11.13 5.32 -0.53
C VAL A 117 12.52 4.70 -0.67
N LEU A 118 13.39 4.90 0.33
CA LEU A 118 14.74 4.32 0.36
C LEU A 118 14.69 2.80 0.30
N TYR A 119 13.75 2.18 1.01
CA TYR A 119 13.52 0.74 0.93
C TYR A 119 13.11 0.29 -0.49
N LEU A 120 12.15 0.97 -1.13
CA LEU A 120 11.74 0.65 -2.50
C LEU A 120 12.92 0.78 -3.48
N MET A 121 13.71 1.84 -3.35
CA MET A 121 14.92 2.05 -4.15
C MET A 121 15.95 0.93 -3.96
N ALA A 122 16.15 0.48 -2.72
CA ALA A 122 17.05 -0.64 -2.40
C ALA A 122 16.55 -1.97 -3.00
N LYS A 123 15.23 -2.12 -3.21
CA LYS A 123 14.62 -3.22 -3.97
C LYS A 123 14.65 -3.03 -5.49
N GLY A 124 15.25 -1.93 -5.97
CA GLY A 124 15.34 -1.63 -7.40
C GLY A 124 14.03 -1.09 -7.98
N LEU A 125 13.14 -0.57 -7.14
CA LEU A 125 11.85 -0.02 -7.53
C LEU A 125 11.83 1.51 -7.41
N GLU A 126 11.11 2.16 -8.31
CA GLU A 126 10.77 3.58 -8.26
C GLU A 126 9.24 3.75 -8.25
N HIS A 127 8.70 4.60 -7.37
CA HIS A 127 7.28 4.93 -7.34
C HIS A 127 7.04 6.17 -8.21
N ARG A 128 6.36 6.04 -9.36
CA ARG A 128 6.28 7.12 -10.36
C ARG A 128 5.21 8.18 -10.10
N SER A 129 4.27 7.90 -9.20
CA SER A 129 3.13 8.76 -8.84
C SER A 129 3.09 8.99 -7.32
N LEU A 130 4.25 9.17 -6.68
CA LEU A 130 4.28 9.39 -5.24
C LEU A 130 3.81 10.82 -4.91
N ASP A 131 2.61 10.91 -4.33
CA ASP A 131 1.97 12.13 -3.85
C ASP A 131 1.21 11.89 -2.53
N CYS A 132 0.57 12.93 -1.99
CA CYS A 132 -0.17 12.84 -0.73
C CYS A 132 -1.34 11.84 -0.78
N SER A 133 -1.98 11.67 -1.94
CA SER A 133 -3.06 10.70 -2.13
C SER A 133 -2.56 9.25 -2.11
N SER A 134 -1.30 9.01 -2.48
CA SER A 134 -0.67 7.69 -2.52
C SER A 134 -0.15 7.19 -1.16
N ILE A 135 -0.22 8.02 -0.11
CA ILE A 135 0.33 7.74 1.21
C ILE A 135 -0.80 7.65 2.21
N LEU A 136 -0.87 6.53 2.93
CA LEU A 136 -1.84 6.29 4.00
C LEU A 136 -1.25 6.62 5.36
N MET A 137 -2.11 7.05 6.28
CA MET A 137 -1.77 7.30 7.68
C MET A 137 -2.76 6.60 8.63
N GLY A 138 -2.21 5.96 9.65
CA GLY A 138 -2.94 5.36 10.77
C GLY A 138 -3.20 6.37 11.87
N LEU A 139 -4.21 6.11 12.71
CA LEU A 139 -4.53 6.97 13.87
C LEU A 139 -3.46 6.94 14.96
N ASP A 140 -2.55 5.96 14.90
CA ASP A 140 -1.38 5.83 15.76
C ASP A 140 -0.16 6.62 15.25
N GLY A 141 -0.28 7.29 14.11
CA GLY A 141 0.81 8.04 13.47
C GLY A 141 1.68 7.22 12.51
N THR A 142 1.34 5.95 12.27
CA THR A 142 2.01 5.11 11.27
C THR A 142 1.74 5.66 9.87
N VAL A 143 2.79 5.77 9.04
CA VAL A 143 2.68 6.26 7.65
C VAL A 143 3.19 5.19 6.69
N LYS A 144 2.41 4.87 5.64
CA LYS A 144 2.75 3.84 4.66
C LYS A 144 2.51 4.28 3.21
N ILE A 145 3.47 3.96 2.35
CA ILE A 145 3.32 4.08 0.89
C ILE A 145 2.37 2.98 0.42
N ALA A 146 1.25 3.37 -0.17
CA ALA A 146 0.28 2.48 -0.78
C ALA A 146 0.55 2.35 -2.28
N ARG A 147 -0.50 2.37 -3.13
CA ARG A 147 -0.45 2.44 -4.62
C ARG A 147 0.73 1.74 -5.30
N LEU A 148 1.10 0.55 -4.81
CA LEU A 148 2.31 -0.13 -5.27
C LEU A 148 2.21 -0.58 -6.73
N GLU A 149 1.01 -0.61 -7.29
CA GLU A 149 0.73 -0.78 -8.70
C GLU A 149 1.38 0.30 -9.57
N ASP A 150 1.77 1.45 -9.02
CA ASP A 150 2.48 2.53 -9.72
C ASP A 150 4.01 2.44 -9.58
N THR A 151 4.53 1.37 -8.94
CA THR A 151 5.97 1.13 -8.86
C THR A 151 6.52 0.49 -10.13
N HIS A 152 7.75 0.83 -10.51
CA HIS A 152 8.42 0.27 -11.68
C HIS A 152 9.84 -0.17 -11.35
N VAL A 153 10.34 -1.18 -12.06
CA VAL A 153 11.75 -1.52 -12.00
C VAL A 153 12.55 -0.34 -12.54
N ARG A 154 13.51 0.14 -11.74
CA ARG A 154 14.37 1.26 -12.09
C ARG A 154 15.16 0.93 -13.36
N GLY A 155 14.97 1.71 -14.41
CA GLY A 155 15.74 1.58 -15.65
C GLY A 155 17.19 2.02 -15.46
N ASN A 156 18.14 1.31 -16.10
CA ASN A 156 19.59 1.61 -16.04
C ASN A 156 20.00 2.99 -16.62
N SER A 157 19.07 3.76 -17.18
CA SER A 157 19.35 4.95 -17.99
C SER A 157 19.92 6.15 -17.19
N GLN A 158 19.93 6.12 -15.86
CA GLN A 158 20.48 7.22 -15.03
C GLN A 158 21.89 6.96 -14.48
N ARG A 159 22.49 5.77 -14.67
CA ARG A 159 23.87 5.52 -14.21
C ARG A 159 24.95 6.11 -15.12
N GLN A 160 24.64 6.51 -16.35
CA GLN A 160 25.64 7.01 -17.30
C GLN A 160 25.90 8.52 -17.23
N THR A 161 25.08 9.31 -16.52
CA THR A 161 25.21 10.78 -16.54
C THR A 161 26.11 11.35 -15.45
N LEU A 162 26.59 10.53 -14.49
CA LEU A 162 27.43 10.98 -13.37
C LEU A 162 28.90 10.54 -13.47
N GLU A 163 29.27 9.70 -14.44
CA GLU A 163 30.67 9.31 -14.69
C GLU A 163 31.34 10.12 -15.82
N ALA A 164 30.71 11.20 -16.30
CA ALA A 164 31.22 12.03 -17.40
C ALA A 164 31.56 13.47 -16.97
N ARG A 165 32.04 13.68 -15.74
CA ARG A 165 32.59 14.98 -15.30
C ARG A 165 33.94 14.83 -14.62
#